data_AF-A0AA36D0T7-F1
#
_entry.id   AF-A0AA36D0T7-F1
#
_cell.length_a   1.000
_cell.length_b   1.000
_cell.length_c   1.000
_cell.angle_alpha   90.00
_cell.angle_beta   90.00
_cell.angle_gamma   90.00
#
_symmetry.space_group_name_H-M   'P 1'
#
loop_
_entity.id
_entity.type
_entity.pdbx_description
1 polymer ?
#
loop_
_entity_poly.entity_id
_entity_poly.type
_entity_poly.pdbx_seq_one_letter_code
_entity_poly.pdbx_strand_id
1 'polypeptide(L)'
;MDKAPPTQVTAGPDGFTVAAIITALVVIGLTFVIFSYLKSRANKSASTLFCGLSNAGKTALFGKMVNPMVTFSTYVSMFPNTAEIDTKRGKRKLVDYPGLERFRNGMLFDYFDSGKSPVAKIAFVLDSEVIFRTVKENAEMLYDIMLRCNSSNKLLICCHKSDVSQAEPKKKVADKLAEEFVLINKSRHSALSSTEGAGAGKKTLFAKDGTFSWESFPFKIDWLETSIYDDSFRGVRDWITTA
;
A
#
# COMPACT_ATOMS: atom_id res chain seq x y z
N MET A 1 -36.69 0.09 80.86
CA MET A 1 -35.37 0.69 80.59
C MET A 1 -34.83 0.00 79.35
N ASP A 2 -35.18 0.54 78.18
CA ASP A 2 -34.80 -0.02 76.88
C ASP A 2 -33.33 0.29 76.59
N LYS A 3 -32.52 -0.76 76.41
CA LYS A 3 -31.15 -0.64 75.90
C LYS A 3 -31.23 -0.49 74.38
N ALA A 4 -30.78 0.66 73.87
CA ALA A 4 -30.57 0.87 72.44
C ALA A 4 -29.60 -0.18 71.87
N PRO A 5 -29.83 -0.68 70.65
CA PRO A 5 -28.92 -1.64 70.01
C PRO A 5 -27.58 -0.97 69.67
N PRO A 6 -26.46 -1.72 69.68
CA PRO A 6 -25.15 -1.16 69.38
C PRO A 6 -25.08 -0.72 67.91
N THR A 7 -24.72 0.54 67.71
CA THR A 7 -24.42 1.13 66.40
C THR A 7 -23.25 0.38 65.78
N GLN A 8 -23.47 -0.35 64.70
CA GLN A 8 -22.39 -0.97 63.94
C GLN A 8 -21.60 0.12 63.22
N VAL A 9 -20.39 0.39 63.70
CA VAL A 9 -19.43 1.23 63.00
C VAL A 9 -18.86 0.40 61.84
N THR A 10 -19.40 0.61 60.65
CA THR A 10 -18.79 0.06 59.43
C THR A 10 -17.44 0.74 59.25
N ALA A 11 -16.36 0.05 59.59
CA ALA A 11 -15.01 0.52 59.31
C ALA A 11 -14.89 0.71 57.79
N GLY A 12 -14.64 1.95 57.36
CA GLY A 12 -14.37 2.25 55.96
C GLY A 12 -13.14 1.46 55.47
N PRO A 13 -13.02 1.21 54.16
CA PRO A 13 -11.89 0.47 53.61
C PRO A 13 -10.57 1.11 54.07
N ASP A 14 -9.72 0.29 54.67
CA ASP A 14 -8.37 0.66 55.10
C ASP A 14 -7.54 1.15 53.90
N GLY A 15 -6.60 2.07 54.12
CA GLY A 15 -5.85 2.70 53.02
C GLY A 15 -5.15 1.69 52.09
N PHE A 16 -4.84 0.50 52.60
CA PHE A 16 -4.30 -0.62 51.81
C PHE A 16 -5.34 -1.20 50.84
N THR A 17 -6.59 -1.41 51.25
CA THR A 17 -7.65 -1.88 50.34
C THR A 17 -7.99 -0.83 49.29
N VAL A 18 -8.01 0.45 49.65
CA VAL A 18 -8.19 1.55 48.67
C VAL A 18 -7.06 1.57 47.65
N ALA A 19 -5.79 1.45 48.09
CA ALA A 19 -4.64 1.40 47.19
C ALA A 19 -4.63 0.15 46.28
N ALA A 20 -5.04 -1.00 46.79
CA ALA A 20 -5.17 -2.24 46.03
C ALA A 20 -6.24 -2.12 44.94
N ILE A 21 -7.39 -1.52 45.25
CA ILE A 21 -8.49 -1.27 44.29
C ILE A 21 -8.02 -0.33 43.18
N ILE A 22 -7.36 0.79 43.53
CA ILE A 22 -6.84 1.74 42.54
C ILE A 22 -5.82 1.06 41.62
N THR A 23 -4.90 0.27 42.18
CA THR A 23 -3.89 -0.45 41.39
C THR A 23 -4.53 -1.45 40.44
N ALA A 24 -5.53 -2.22 40.90
CA ALA A 24 -6.25 -3.16 40.05
C ALA A 24 -6.97 -2.46 38.89
N LEU A 25 -7.62 -1.32 39.15
CA LEU A 25 -8.29 -0.53 38.11
C LEU A 25 -7.31 0.02 37.08
N VAL A 26 -6.14 0.50 37.51
CA VAL A 26 -5.09 0.98 36.60
C VAL A 26 -4.58 -0.17 35.72
N VAL A 27 -4.30 -1.33 36.30
CA VAL A 27 -3.83 -2.51 35.55
C VAL A 27 -4.87 -2.95 34.52
N ILE A 28 -6.14 -3.07 34.91
CA ILE A 28 -7.22 -3.45 33.98
C ILE A 28 -7.35 -2.43 32.85
N GLY A 29 -7.35 -1.13 33.17
CA GLY A 29 -7.39 -0.05 32.19
C GLY A 29 -6.23 -0.11 31.21
N LEU A 30 -5.00 -0.29 31.70
CA LEU A 30 -3.80 -0.40 30.87
C LEU A 30 -3.87 -1.64 29.97
N THR A 31 -4.31 -2.78 30.52
CA THR A 31 -4.44 -4.04 29.78
C THR A 31 -5.48 -3.91 28.66
N PHE A 32 -6.60 -3.23 28.93
CA PHE A 32 -7.64 -2.97 27.92
C PHE A 32 -7.14 -2.03 26.81
N VAL A 33 -6.39 -0.98 27.15
CA VAL A 33 -5.77 -0.08 26.17
C VAL A 33 -4.74 -0.82 25.31
N ILE A 34 -3.87 -1.62 25.92
CA ILE A 34 -2.88 -2.43 25.20
C ILE A 34 -3.59 -3.46 24.31
N PHE A 35 -4.57 -4.18 24.83
CA PHE A 35 -5.32 -5.18 24.07
C PHE A 35 -6.09 -4.57 22.89
N SER A 36 -6.77 -3.44 23.09
CA SER A 36 -7.49 -2.73 22.02
C SER A 36 -6.53 -2.18 20.96
N TYR A 37 -5.38 -1.65 21.36
CA TYR A 37 -4.34 -1.20 20.45
C TYR A 37 -3.75 -2.36 19.63
N LEU A 38 -3.41 -3.48 20.27
CA LEU A 38 -2.89 -4.68 19.61
C LEU A 38 -3.93 -5.31 18.67
N LYS A 39 -5.20 -5.40 19.08
CA LYS A 39 -6.31 -5.93 18.27
C LYS A 39 -6.61 -5.04 17.06
N SER A 40 -6.58 -3.72 17.22
CA SER A 40 -6.72 -2.76 16.10
C SER A 40 -5.61 -2.91 15.07
N ARG A 41 -4.40 -3.26 15.50
CA ARG A 41 -3.27 -3.53 14.60
C ARG A 41 -3.37 -4.90 13.93
N ALA A 42 -3.84 -5.92 14.65
CA ALA A 42 -4.01 -7.28 14.15
C ALA A 42 -5.17 -7.42 13.13
N ASN A 43 -6.24 -6.63 13.26
CA ASN A 43 -7.42 -6.69 12.39
C ASN A 43 -7.31 -5.89 11.09
N LYS A 44 -6.21 -5.19 10.83
CA LYS A 44 -6.02 -4.49 9.55
C LYS A 44 -5.57 -5.49 8.50
N SER A 45 -6.53 -6.11 7.80
CA SER A 45 -6.23 -6.89 6.60
C SER A 45 -5.50 -6.00 5.61
N ALA A 46 -4.27 -6.35 5.26
CA ALA A 46 -3.46 -5.56 4.35
C ALA A 46 -4.14 -5.46 2.97
N SER A 47 -4.27 -4.24 2.46
CA SER A 47 -5.04 -3.93 1.25
C SER A 47 -4.30 -4.30 -0.04
N THR A 48 -5.05 -4.32 -1.14
CA THR A 48 -4.52 -4.25 -2.51
C THR A 48 -4.71 -2.84 -3.05
N LEU A 49 -3.63 -2.21 -3.49
CA LEU A 49 -3.60 -0.84 -3.99
C LEU A 49 -3.40 -0.84 -5.52
N PHE A 50 -4.35 -0.27 -6.25
CA PHE A 50 -4.15 0.17 -7.63
C PHE A 50 -3.57 1.59 -7.64
N CYS A 51 -2.46 1.76 -8.32
CA CYS A 51 -1.77 3.06 -8.46
C CYS A 51 -1.07 3.14 -9.83
N GLY A 52 -0.61 4.33 -10.19
CA GLY A 52 -0.08 4.65 -11.53
C GLY A 52 -0.64 5.97 -12.06
N LEU A 53 -0.12 6.45 -13.20
CA LEU A 53 -0.49 7.75 -13.76
C LEU A 53 -1.97 7.85 -14.12
N SER A 54 -2.48 9.08 -14.18
CA SER A 54 -3.85 9.35 -14.66
C SER A 54 -4.07 8.76 -16.06
N ASN A 55 -5.30 8.34 -16.36
CA ASN A 55 -5.69 7.68 -17.62
C ASN A 55 -5.05 6.30 -17.92
N ALA A 56 -4.21 5.76 -17.02
CA ALA A 56 -3.67 4.39 -17.18
C ALA A 56 -4.73 3.27 -17.12
N GLY A 57 -5.96 3.57 -16.67
CA GLY A 57 -7.06 2.59 -16.57
C GLY A 57 -7.24 1.92 -15.21
N LYS A 58 -6.63 2.47 -14.15
CA LYS A 58 -6.79 1.99 -12.76
C LYS A 58 -8.25 1.82 -12.33
N THR A 59 -9.06 2.86 -12.54
CA THR A 59 -10.48 2.87 -12.16
C THR A 59 -11.30 1.90 -13.01
N ALA A 60 -10.93 1.69 -14.28
CA ALA A 60 -11.58 0.69 -15.13
C ALA A 60 -11.28 -0.75 -14.66
N LEU A 61 -10.01 -1.04 -14.33
CA LEU A 61 -9.62 -2.32 -13.73
C LEU A 61 -10.29 -2.54 -12.36
N PHE A 62 -10.31 -1.52 -11.50
CA PHE A 62 -11.01 -1.56 -10.22
C PHE A 62 -12.51 -1.83 -10.41
N GLY A 63 -13.16 -1.10 -11.32
CA GLY A 63 -14.58 -1.29 -11.63
C GLY A 63 -14.88 -2.69 -12.13
N LYS A 64 -14.05 -3.23 -13.04
CA LYS A 64 -14.19 -4.60 -13.58
C LYS A 64 -13.94 -5.68 -12.52
N MET A 65 -13.11 -5.38 -11.51
CA MET A 65 -12.89 -6.27 -10.35
C MET A 65 -14.13 -6.31 -9.45
N VAL A 66 -14.75 -5.16 -9.17
CA VAL A 66 -15.90 -5.05 -8.28
C VAL A 66 -17.19 -5.52 -8.95
N ASN A 67 -17.40 -5.14 -10.22
CA ASN A 67 -18.55 -5.54 -11.00
C ASN A 67 -18.11 -6.03 -12.40
N PRO A 68 -18.07 -7.36 -12.62
CA PRO A 68 -17.65 -7.94 -13.90
C PRO A 68 -18.51 -7.54 -15.10
N MET A 69 -19.77 -7.14 -14.86
CA MET A 69 -20.76 -6.86 -15.90
C MET A 69 -20.74 -5.40 -16.41
N VAL A 70 -19.97 -4.50 -15.81
CA VAL A 70 -20.02 -3.08 -16.19
C VAL A 70 -18.91 -2.72 -17.18
N THR A 71 -19.31 -2.09 -18.29
CA THR A 71 -18.45 -1.36 -19.23
C THR A 71 -18.45 0.12 -18.85
N PHE A 72 -17.29 0.70 -18.52
CA PHE A 72 -17.19 2.06 -18.00
C PHE A 72 -16.58 3.04 -19.00
N SER A 73 -17.10 4.28 -19.03
CA SER A 73 -16.36 5.49 -19.36
C SER A 73 -15.99 6.16 -18.04
N THR A 74 -14.71 6.18 -17.65
CA THR A 74 -14.28 6.68 -16.33
C THR A 74 -13.65 8.07 -16.43
N TYR A 75 -14.04 8.97 -15.52
CA TYR A 75 -13.40 10.27 -15.31
C TYR A 75 -12.29 10.19 -14.23
N VAL A 76 -11.45 11.22 -14.12
CA VAL A 76 -10.34 11.26 -13.14
C VAL A 76 -10.87 11.29 -11.70
N SER A 77 -10.58 10.24 -10.92
CA SER A 77 -10.97 10.12 -9.51
C SER A 77 -10.35 11.22 -8.63
N MET A 78 -11.18 11.93 -7.86
CA MET A 78 -10.73 12.97 -6.91
C MET A 78 -10.52 12.44 -5.48
N PHE A 79 -11.09 11.26 -5.16
CA PHE A 79 -10.95 10.57 -3.87
C PHE A 79 -10.65 9.08 -4.12
N PRO A 80 -9.94 8.38 -3.19
CA PRO A 80 -9.69 6.95 -3.33
C PRO A 80 -10.98 6.12 -3.30
N ASN A 81 -11.19 5.28 -4.32
CA ASN A 81 -12.31 4.32 -4.30
C ASN A 81 -11.89 3.08 -3.50
N THR A 82 -12.80 2.54 -2.70
CA THR A 82 -12.57 1.35 -1.86
C THR A 82 -13.66 0.33 -2.10
N ALA A 83 -13.29 -0.94 -2.20
CA ALA A 83 -14.21 -2.07 -2.17
C ALA A 83 -13.63 -3.21 -1.33
N GLU A 84 -14.48 -4.13 -0.86
CA GLU A 84 -14.04 -5.41 -0.33
C GLU A 84 -14.20 -6.49 -1.40
N ILE A 85 -13.18 -7.32 -1.57
CA ILE A 85 -13.21 -8.48 -2.46
C ILE A 85 -12.92 -9.76 -1.69
N ASP A 86 -13.58 -10.84 -2.09
CA ASP A 86 -13.27 -12.17 -1.57
C ASP A 86 -11.99 -12.70 -2.22
N THR A 87 -11.10 -13.23 -1.37
CA THR A 87 -9.85 -13.88 -1.77
C THR A 87 -9.81 -15.29 -1.21
N LYS A 88 -8.86 -16.11 -1.69
CA LYS A 88 -8.69 -17.48 -1.17
C LYS A 88 -8.40 -17.53 0.34
N ARG A 89 -7.96 -16.43 0.94
CA ARG A 89 -7.64 -16.30 2.38
C ARG A 89 -8.64 -15.44 3.16
N GLY A 90 -9.83 -15.19 2.61
CA GLY A 90 -10.86 -14.34 3.20
C GLY A 90 -10.97 -12.99 2.49
N LYS A 91 -11.52 -11.98 3.16
CA LYS A 91 -11.77 -10.67 2.55
C LYS A 91 -10.50 -9.82 2.49
N ARG A 92 -10.37 -9.03 1.42
CA ARG A 92 -9.32 -8.04 1.27
C ARG A 92 -9.89 -6.71 0.77
N LYS A 93 -9.40 -5.62 1.37
CA LYS A 93 -9.70 -4.27 0.90
C LYS A 93 -8.96 -3.98 -0.42
N LEU A 94 -9.70 -3.63 -1.45
CA LEU A 94 -9.21 -3.14 -2.73
C LEU A 94 -9.32 -1.61 -2.75
N VAL A 95 -8.27 -0.92 -3.18
CA VAL A 95 -8.22 0.55 -3.23
C VAL A 95 -7.76 1.00 -4.60
N ASP A 96 -8.49 1.92 -5.23
CA ASP A 96 -8.05 2.68 -6.41
C ASP A 96 -7.64 4.08 -5.99
N TYR A 97 -6.37 4.41 -6.18
CA TYR A 97 -5.82 5.70 -5.77
C TYR A 97 -5.69 6.67 -6.95
N PRO A 98 -6.10 7.95 -6.80
CA PRO A 98 -5.95 8.97 -7.84
C PRO A 98 -4.53 9.07 -8.41
N GLY A 99 -4.42 9.10 -9.74
CA GLY A 99 -3.13 9.15 -10.44
C GLY A 99 -2.57 10.56 -10.70
N LEU A 100 -3.11 11.59 -10.05
CA LEU A 100 -2.63 12.96 -10.21
C LEU A 100 -1.42 13.19 -9.29
N GLU A 101 -0.40 13.86 -9.81
CA GLU A 101 0.88 14.05 -9.12
C GLU A 101 0.72 14.63 -7.71
N ARG A 102 -0.17 15.61 -7.53
CA ARG A 102 -0.45 16.24 -6.22
C ARG A 102 -0.87 15.27 -5.11
N PHE A 103 -1.45 14.11 -5.48
CA PHE A 103 -1.91 13.12 -4.51
C PHE A 103 -0.86 12.03 -4.23
N ARG A 104 0.22 11.96 -5.03
CA ARG A 104 1.26 10.94 -4.89
C ARG A 104 1.91 10.92 -3.52
N ASN A 105 2.25 12.08 -2.96
CA ASN A 105 2.88 12.14 -1.63
C ASN A 105 1.93 11.68 -0.52
N GLY A 106 0.65 12.04 -0.62
CA GLY A 106 -0.38 11.54 0.30
C GLY A 106 -0.52 10.02 0.23
N MET A 107 -0.53 9.46 -0.98
CA MET A 107 -0.56 8.01 -1.20
C MET A 107 0.61 7.30 -0.53
N LEU A 108 1.83 7.76 -0.81
CA LEU A 108 3.05 7.17 -0.26
C LEU A 108 3.02 7.24 1.27
N PHE A 109 2.59 8.37 1.82
CA PHE A 109 2.46 8.53 3.27
C PHE A 109 1.41 7.60 3.88
N ASP A 110 0.19 7.58 3.35
CA ASP A 110 -0.93 6.83 3.93
C ASP A 110 -0.69 5.31 3.90
N TYR A 111 -0.12 4.82 2.80
CA TYR A 111 -0.02 3.39 2.51
C TYR A 111 1.33 2.74 2.83
N PHE A 112 2.41 3.54 2.91
CA PHE A 112 3.75 3.02 3.17
C PHE A 112 4.39 3.60 4.42
N ASP A 113 4.32 4.92 4.64
CA ASP A 113 5.12 5.56 5.69
C ASP A 113 4.37 5.66 7.03
N SER A 114 3.04 5.88 7.03
CA SER A 114 2.25 6.14 8.24
C SER A 114 1.88 4.88 9.03
N GLY A 115 1.94 3.71 8.40
CA GLY A 115 1.45 2.44 8.96
C GLY A 115 -0.06 2.38 9.20
N LYS A 116 -0.84 3.39 8.80
CA LYS A 116 -2.28 3.46 9.05
C LYS A 116 -3.07 2.53 8.13
N SER A 117 -2.65 2.42 6.87
CA SER A 117 -3.29 1.64 5.82
C SER A 117 -2.28 0.64 5.23
N PRO A 118 -2.01 -0.50 5.90
CA PRO A 118 -1.01 -1.44 5.43
C PRO A 118 -1.40 -2.00 4.05
N VAL A 119 -0.46 -2.00 3.11
CA VAL A 119 -0.62 -2.59 1.77
C VAL A 119 0.16 -3.90 1.69
N ALA A 120 -0.50 -4.98 1.27
CA ALA A 120 0.18 -6.23 0.96
C ALA A 120 0.48 -6.35 -0.54
N LYS A 121 -0.43 -5.87 -1.38
CA LYS A 121 -0.34 -6.01 -2.83
C LYS A 121 -0.47 -4.67 -3.53
N ILE A 122 0.40 -4.42 -4.49
CA ILE A 122 0.44 -3.19 -5.26
C ILE A 122 0.30 -3.58 -6.72
N ALA A 123 -0.76 -3.13 -7.38
CA ALA A 123 -0.93 -3.24 -8.82
C ALA A 123 -0.62 -1.86 -9.43
N PHE A 124 0.60 -1.72 -9.94
CA PHE A 124 1.04 -0.53 -10.64
C PHE A 124 0.58 -0.61 -12.10
N VAL A 125 -0.41 0.20 -12.46
CA VAL A 125 -1.04 0.19 -13.78
C VAL A 125 -0.41 1.27 -14.63
N LEU A 126 0.11 0.86 -15.79
CA LEU A 126 0.63 1.76 -16.82
C LEU A 126 -0.15 1.57 -18.12
N ASP A 127 -0.19 2.63 -18.92
CA ASP A 127 -0.78 2.61 -20.25
C ASP A 127 0.26 2.15 -21.27
N SER A 128 0.13 0.93 -21.80
CA SER A 128 1.09 0.38 -22.77
C SER A 128 1.08 1.11 -24.12
N GLU A 129 0.01 1.81 -24.48
CA GLU A 129 -0.10 2.54 -25.75
C GLU A 129 0.82 3.77 -25.76
N VAL A 130 0.91 4.49 -24.64
CA VAL A 130 1.64 5.76 -24.52
C VAL A 130 2.86 5.67 -23.59
N ILE A 131 3.26 4.45 -23.21
CA ILE A 131 4.31 4.23 -22.22
C ILE A 131 5.63 4.93 -22.57
N PHE A 132 6.08 4.92 -23.83
CA PHE A 132 7.34 5.58 -24.19
C PHE A 132 7.30 7.11 -24.08
N ARG A 133 6.11 7.72 -24.15
CA ARG A 133 5.94 9.16 -23.91
C ARG A 133 5.86 9.50 -22.43
N THR A 134 5.39 8.55 -21.62
CA THR A 134 5.11 8.72 -20.19
C THR A 134 6.10 7.96 -19.29
N VAL A 135 7.15 7.36 -19.87
CA VAL A 135 8.05 6.43 -19.17
C VAL A 135 8.76 7.11 -18.01
N LYS A 136 9.19 8.36 -18.18
CA LYS A 136 9.86 9.12 -17.12
C LYS A 136 8.98 9.28 -15.88
N GLU A 137 7.75 9.75 -16.05
CA GLU A 137 6.80 9.96 -14.95
C GLU A 137 6.39 8.64 -14.28
N ASN A 138 6.14 7.59 -15.09
CA ASN A 138 5.86 6.26 -14.57
C ASN A 138 7.04 5.70 -13.78
N ALA A 139 8.26 5.84 -14.31
CA ALA A 139 9.48 5.39 -13.69
C ALA A 139 9.70 6.11 -12.36
N GLU A 140 9.58 7.45 -12.32
CA GLU A 140 9.71 8.18 -11.07
C GLU A 140 8.72 7.69 -10.02
N MET A 141 7.45 7.49 -10.37
CA MET A 141 6.42 7.02 -9.45
C MET A 141 6.70 5.60 -8.95
N LEU A 142 7.01 4.69 -9.86
CA LEU A 142 7.32 3.31 -9.53
C LEU A 142 8.59 3.21 -8.67
N TYR A 143 9.60 4.03 -8.96
CA TYR A 143 10.85 4.08 -8.19
C TYR A 143 10.59 4.43 -6.72
N ASP A 144 9.76 5.45 -6.46
CA ASP A 144 9.43 5.88 -5.09
C ASP A 144 8.57 4.88 -4.33
N ILE A 145 7.70 4.14 -5.03
CA ILE A 145 6.92 3.03 -4.47
C ILE A 145 7.86 1.87 -4.10
N MET A 146 8.73 1.45 -5.02
CA MET A 146 9.66 0.34 -4.81
C MET A 146 10.64 0.62 -3.66
N LEU A 147 11.06 1.88 -3.48
CA LEU A 147 11.91 2.26 -2.35
C LEU A 147 11.25 2.03 -0.99
N ARG A 148 9.92 2.12 -0.93
CA ARG A 148 9.13 1.94 0.29
C ARG A 148 8.62 0.53 0.48
N CYS A 149 8.72 -0.32 -0.54
CA CYS A 149 8.39 -1.73 -0.43
C CYS A 149 9.38 -2.47 0.47
N ASN A 150 8.87 -3.50 1.14
CA ASN A 150 9.56 -4.45 1.98
C ASN A 150 9.17 -5.89 1.58
N SER A 151 9.78 -6.90 2.17
CA SER A 151 9.60 -8.31 1.78
C SER A 151 8.18 -8.86 1.92
N SER A 152 7.30 -8.22 2.68
CA SER A 152 5.89 -8.60 2.78
C SER A 152 5.04 -8.10 1.61
N ASN A 153 5.54 -7.12 0.84
CA ASN A 153 4.83 -6.58 -0.30
C ASN A 153 4.95 -7.50 -1.52
N LYS A 154 3.92 -7.46 -2.38
CA LYS A 154 3.95 -8.04 -3.73
C LYS A 154 3.58 -6.94 -4.71
N LEU A 155 4.41 -6.75 -5.73
CA LEU A 155 4.23 -5.75 -6.76
C LEU A 155 3.86 -6.44 -8.07
N LEU A 156 2.79 -5.99 -8.70
CA LEU A 156 2.40 -6.35 -10.06
C LEU A 156 2.51 -5.10 -10.92
N ILE A 157 3.27 -5.18 -12.01
CA ILE A 157 3.28 -4.15 -13.03
C ILE A 157 2.33 -4.59 -14.15
N CYS A 158 1.22 -3.86 -14.28
CA CYS A 158 0.16 -4.10 -15.25
C CYS A 158 0.34 -3.21 -16.47
N CYS A 159 0.79 -3.81 -17.57
CA CYS A 159 0.80 -3.24 -18.91
C CYS A 159 -0.64 -3.23 -19.46
N HIS A 160 -1.40 -2.18 -19.17
CA HIS A 160 -2.82 -2.08 -19.50
C HIS A 160 -3.04 -1.57 -20.93
N LYS A 161 -4.27 -1.75 -21.44
CA LYS A 161 -4.68 -1.47 -22.83
C LYS A 161 -3.94 -2.32 -23.85
N SER A 162 -3.62 -3.56 -23.50
CA SER A 162 -2.93 -4.51 -24.39
C SER A 162 -3.72 -4.90 -25.64
N ASP A 163 -5.00 -4.55 -25.70
CA ASP A 163 -5.88 -4.74 -26.87
C ASP A 163 -5.58 -3.77 -28.02
N VAL A 164 -4.90 -2.65 -27.74
CA VAL A 164 -4.59 -1.63 -28.74
C VAL A 164 -3.35 -2.04 -29.54
N SER A 165 -3.37 -1.84 -30.86
CA SER A 165 -2.26 -2.27 -31.75
C SER A 165 -0.92 -1.62 -31.43
N GLN A 166 -0.93 -0.40 -30.88
CA GLN A 166 0.25 0.35 -30.46
C GLN A 166 0.72 0.00 -29.04
N ALA A 167 0.06 -0.94 -28.36
CA ALA A 167 0.44 -1.34 -27.01
C ALA A 167 1.80 -2.04 -27.02
N GLU A 168 2.73 -1.52 -26.20
CA GLU A 168 4.04 -2.16 -26.06
C GLU A 168 3.98 -3.38 -25.12
N PRO A 169 4.65 -4.49 -25.49
CA PRO A 169 4.70 -5.69 -24.67
C PRO A 169 5.51 -5.47 -23.40
N LYS A 170 5.17 -6.21 -22.34
CA LYS A 170 5.74 -6.03 -21.00
C LYS A 170 7.26 -6.12 -20.94
N LYS A 171 7.87 -6.92 -21.82
CA LYS A 171 9.34 -7.04 -21.91
C LYS A 171 9.98 -5.70 -22.29
N LYS A 172 9.49 -5.05 -23.36
CA LYS A 172 10.01 -3.75 -23.78
C LYS A 172 9.74 -2.66 -22.75
N VAL A 173 8.58 -2.71 -22.08
CA VAL A 173 8.26 -1.79 -20.99
C VAL A 173 9.22 -1.96 -19.82
N ALA A 174 9.54 -3.20 -19.44
CA ALA A 174 10.50 -3.50 -18.39
C ALA A 174 11.91 -2.98 -18.72
N ASP A 175 12.36 -3.17 -19.96
CA ASP A 175 13.66 -2.67 -20.42
C ASP A 175 13.69 -1.13 -20.37
N LYS A 176 12.64 -0.47 -20.87
CA LYS A 176 12.56 1.00 -20.89
C LYS A 176 12.47 1.61 -19.48
N LEU A 177 11.73 0.99 -18.57
CA LEU A 177 11.68 1.42 -17.17
C LEU A 177 13.03 1.23 -16.46
N ALA A 178 13.74 0.14 -16.76
CA ALA A 178 15.09 -0.10 -16.22
C ALA A 178 16.09 0.97 -16.67
N GLU A 179 16.05 1.36 -17.95
CA GLU A 179 16.86 2.47 -18.47
C GLU A 179 16.59 3.77 -17.72
N GLU A 180 15.31 4.13 -17.53
CA GLU A 180 14.94 5.35 -16.80
C GLU A 180 15.34 5.29 -15.32
N PHE A 181 15.25 4.13 -14.67
CA PHE A 181 15.73 3.97 -13.29
C PHE A 181 17.23 4.24 -13.16
N VAL A 182 18.04 3.84 -14.14
CA VAL A 182 19.48 4.15 -14.17
C VAL A 182 19.69 5.66 -14.22
N LEU A 183 18.90 6.37 -15.03
CA LEU A 183 18.97 7.83 -15.12
C LEU A 183 18.53 8.52 -13.82
N ILE A 184 17.42 8.07 -13.22
CA ILE A 184 16.92 8.58 -11.95
C ILE A 184 17.95 8.37 -10.84
N ASN A 185 18.56 7.19 -10.76
CA ASN A 185 19.55 6.89 -9.73
C ASN A 185 20.81 7.74 -9.90
N LYS A 186 21.31 7.91 -11.13
CA LYS A 186 22.42 8.83 -11.43
C LYS A 186 22.09 10.27 -11.03
N SER A 187 20.93 10.78 -11.44
CA SER A 187 20.49 12.14 -11.11
C SER A 187 20.39 12.36 -9.59
N ARG A 188 19.76 11.42 -8.87
CA ARG A 188 19.62 11.48 -7.41
C ARG A 188 20.97 11.34 -6.70
N HIS A 189 21.91 10.55 -7.21
CA HIS A 189 23.27 10.48 -6.67
C HIS A 189 24.08 11.75 -6.90
N SER A 190 24.05 12.32 -8.12
CA SER A 190 24.77 13.56 -8.44
C SER A 190 24.29 14.75 -7.60
N ALA A 191 22.98 14.85 -7.35
CA ALA A 191 22.40 15.88 -6.48
C ALA A 191 22.87 15.75 -5.00
N LEU A 192 23.30 14.57 -4.57
CA LEU A 192 23.80 14.33 -3.22
C LEU A 192 25.28 14.69 -3.09
N SER A 193 26.10 14.44 -4.12
CA SER A 193 27.51 14.87 -4.12
C SER A 193 27.68 16.39 -4.09
N SER A 194 26.69 17.16 -4.53
CA SER A 194 26.71 18.63 -4.49
C SER A 194 26.30 19.23 -3.13
N THR A 195 25.87 18.42 -2.16
CA THR A 195 25.40 18.90 -0.85
C THR A 195 26.01 18.04 0.26
N GLU A 196 27.30 18.22 0.52
CA GLU A 196 27.99 17.57 1.64
C GLU A 196 27.53 18.20 2.96
N GLY A 197 26.61 17.49 3.63
CA GLY A 197 26.10 17.82 4.95
C GLY A 197 25.32 16.65 5.56
N ALA A 198 26.05 15.74 6.19
CA ALA A 198 25.63 14.76 7.19
C ALA A 198 24.40 13.83 6.91
N GLY A 199 24.71 12.54 6.71
CA GLY A 199 24.19 11.54 7.66
C GLY A 199 22.88 10.81 7.35
N ALA A 200 22.65 10.37 6.12
CA ALA A 200 21.94 9.11 5.81
C ALA A 200 22.04 8.86 4.30
N GLY A 201 22.77 7.83 3.87
CA GLY A 201 22.74 7.42 2.47
C GLY A 201 21.29 7.14 2.07
N LYS A 202 20.71 7.95 1.17
CA LYS A 202 19.33 7.72 0.70
C LYS A 202 19.28 6.33 0.07
N LYS A 203 18.30 5.53 0.51
CA LYS A 203 18.01 4.19 -0.02
C LYS A 203 17.91 4.27 -1.55
N THR A 204 18.63 3.39 -2.25
CA THR A 204 18.56 3.22 -3.70
C THR A 204 17.96 1.85 -4.05
N LEU A 205 17.46 1.72 -5.28
CA LEU A 205 17.01 0.44 -5.85
C LEU A 205 18.15 -0.38 -6.45
N PHE A 206 19.38 0.14 -6.42
CA PHE A 206 20.53 -0.43 -7.10
C PHE A 206 21.37 -1.29 -6.15
N ALA A 207 22.00 -2.32 -6.70
CA ALA A 207 22.99 -3.10 -5.99
C ALA A 207 24.23 -2.25 -5.66
N LYS A 208 25.09 -2.75 -4.77
CA LYS A 208 26.30 -2.03 -4.32
C LYS A 208 27.27 -1.73 -5.46
N ASP A 209 27.25 -2.54 -6.52
CA ASP A 209 28.05 -2.36 -7.74
C ASP A 209 27.43 -1.35 -8.72
N GLY A 210 26.28 -0.75 -8.38
CA GLY A 210 25.58 0.22 -9.22
C GLY A 210 24.78 -0.42 -10.36
N THR A 211 24.57 -1.74 -10.34
CA THR A 211 23.72 -2.42 -11.32
C THR A 211 22.26 -2.45 -10.88
N PHE A 212 21.36 -2.45 -11.87
CA PHE A 212 19.93 -2.63 -11.65
C PHE A 212 19.49 -3.99 -12.20
N SER A 213 18.73 -4.74 -11.41
CA SER A 213 18.07 -5.96 -11.83
C SER A 213 16.67 -6.03 -11.22
N TRP A 214 15.68 -6.46 -12.01
CA TRP A 214 14.33 -6.72 -11.52
C TRP A 214 14.26 -7.86 -10.49
N GLU A 215 15.30 -8.68 -10.41
CA GLU A 215 15.37 -9.85 -9.51
C GLU A 215 16.05 -9.53 -8.16
N SER A 216 16.72 -8.38 -8.03
CA SER A 216 17.50 -8.06 -6.83
C SER A 216 16.68 -7.52 -5.66
N PHE A 217 15.34 -7.50 -5.77
CA PHE A 217 14.46 -6.90 -4.75
C PHE A 217 14.03 -7.92 -3.69
N PRO A 218 13.89 -7.51 -2.42
CA PRO A 218 13.44 -8.41 -1.34
C PRO A 218 11.95 -8.76 -1.43
N PHE A 219 11.23 -8.22 -2.40
CA PHE A 219 9.80 -8.41 -2.63
C PHE A 219 9.54 -8.93 -4.04
N LYS A 220 8.42 -9.64 -4.22
CA LYS A 220 8.06 -10.23 -5.51
C LYS A 220 7.58 -9.16 -6.49
N ILE A 221 8.10 -9.20 -7.72
CA ILE A 221 7.67 -8.37 -8.84
C ILE A 221 7.14 -9.29 -9.94
N ASP A 222 5.85 -9.15 -10.27
CA ASP A 222 5.19 -9.85 -11.36
C ASP A 222 4.84 -8.87 -12.49
N TRP A 223 4.72 -9.38 -13.72
CA TRP A 223 4.40 -8.59 -14.92
C TRP A 223 3.26 -9.23 -15.71
N LEU A 224 2.22 -8.44 -15.99
CA LEU A 224 1.09 -8.87 -16.82
C LEU A 224 0.74 -7.83 -17.87
N GLU A 225 0.36 -8.31 -19.04
CA GLU A 225 -0.34 -7.53 -20.07
C GLU A 225 -1.83 -7.74 -19.84
N THR A 226 -2.60 -6.66 -19.88
CA THR A 226 -4.03 -6.73 -19.56
C THR A 226 -4.88 -5.73 -20.33
N SER A 227 -6.09 -6.16 -20.69
CA SER A 227 -7.17 -5.30 -21.17
C SER A 227 -8.45 -5.62 -20.41
N ILE A 228 -9.29 -4.61 -20.21
CA ILE A 228 -10.66 -4.78 -19.69
C ILE A 228 -11.61 -5.40 -20.72
N TYR A 229 -11.21 -5.44 -21.99
CA TYR A 229 -12.04 -5.90 -23.11
C TYR A 229 -11.86 -7.37 -23.47
N ASP A 230 -10.84 -8.04 -22.90
CA ASP A 230 -10.55 -9.45 -23.16
C ASP A 230 -10.30 -10.26 -21.88
N ASP A 231 -9.99 -11.54 -22.03
CA ASP A 231 -9.78 -12.47 -20.91
C ASP A 231 -8.45 -12.27 -20.16
N SER A 232 -7.52 -11.44 -20.66
CA SER A 232 -6.24 -11.18 -19.99
C SER A 232 -6.42 -10.54 -18.61
N PHE A 233 -7.52 -9.81 -18.39
CA PHE A 233 -7.91 -9.28 -17.07
C PHE A 233 -8.02 -10.36 -15.99
N ARG A 234 -8.33 -11.61 -16.35
CA ARG A 234 -8.37 -12.72 -15.39
C ARG A 234 -7.03 -12.92 -14.70
N GLY A 235 -5.92 -12.69 -15.39
CA GLY A 235 -4.58 -12.77 -14.79
C GLY A 235 -4.41 -11.79 -13.62
N VAL A 236 -4.90 -10.56 -13.77
CA VAL A 236 -4.88 -9.55 -12.69
C VAL A 236 -5.77 -9.98 -11.53
N ARG A 237 -6.98 -10.47 -11.83
CA ARG A 237 -7.92 -10.97 -10.80
C ARG A 237 -7.32 -12.15 -10.02
N ASP A 238 -6.73 -13.11 -10.71
CA ASP A 238 -6.10 -14.29 -10.10
C ASP A 238 -4.89 -13.89 -9.27
N TRP A 239 -4.07 -12.95 -9.76
CA TRP A 239 -2.95 -12.42 -9.01
C TRP A 239 -3.41 -11.75 -7.71
N ILE A 240 -4.47 -10.94 -7.74
CA ILE A 240 -5.00 -10.24 -6.56
C ILE A 240 -5.60 -11.24 -5.55
N THR A 241 -6.41 -12.18 -6.02
CA THR A 241 -7.16 -13.14 -5.18
C THR A 241 -6.33 -14.29 -4.63
N THR A 242 -5.17 -14.56 -5.23
CA THR A 242 -4.20 -15.56 -4.73
C THR A 242 -3.53 -15.08 -3.43
N ALA A 243 -3.00 -15.99 -2.63
CA ALA A 243 -2.28 -15.68 -1.39
C ALA A 243 -1.00 -14.86 -1.66
#